data_AF-A0A923I1P1-F1
#
_entry.id   AF-A0A923I1P1-F1
#
_cell.length_a   1.000
_cell.length_b   1.000
_cell.length_c   1.000
_cell.angle_alpha   90.00
_cell.angle_beta   90.00
_cell.angle_gamma   90.00
#
_symmetry.space_group_name_H-M   'P 1'
#
loop_
_entity.id
_entity.type
_entity.pdbx_description
1 polymer ?
#
loop_
_entity_poly.entity_id
_entity_poly.type
_entity_poly.pdbx_seq_one_letter_code
_entity_poly.pdbx_strand_id
1 'polypeptide(L)'
;MSKEKILGPQVKQLLSGVSDHSSAHLSEVEMDLAQTALLLGEAIEKLGISFMSLHSAVIKEQDEISLIIDSGAVPNESVDRLKLIQIEIASHINSAVTCLQFQDLTSQLISRTMQRCEGLREVMVTLGVVGDDISTESETEDLESLLKETIQRLEKQSADLQSLLRKAVHQKHLGSGDIELF
;
A
#
# COMPACT_ATOMS: atom_id res chain seq x y z
N MET A 1 -4.04 36.10 38.71
CA MET A 1 -2.99 35.76 37.72
C MET A 1 -3.56 36.03 36.34
N SER A 2 -2.85 36.75 35.47
CA SER A 2 -3.33 37.12 34.12
C SER A 2 -3.58 35.86 33.28
N LYS A 3 -4.66 35.83 32.50
CA LYS A 3 -4.99 34.77 31.54
C LYS A 3 -3.85 34.47 30.56
N GLU A 4 -2.98 35.45 30.31
CA GLU A 4 -1.84 35.34 29.39
C GLU A 4 -0.75 34.39 29.89
N LYS A 5 -0.53 34.30 31.22
CA LYS A 5 0.47 33.38 31.81
C LYS A 5 0.09 31.90 31.73
N ILE A 6 -1.14 31.58 31.31
CA ILE A 6 -1.65 30.19 31.27
C ILE A 6 -1.62 29.62 29.85
N LEU A 7 -1.57 30.47 28.81
CA LEU A 7 -1.70 30.05 27.42
C LEU A 7 -0.48 29.26 26.91
N GLY A 8 0.74 29.72 27.18
CA GLY A 8 1.98 29.08 26.73
C GLY A 8 2.10 27.61 27.15
N PRO A 9 1.96 27.28 28.45
CA PRO A 9 1.98 25.88 28.92
C PRO A 9 0.89 25.00 28.29
N GLN A 10 -0.31 25.54 28.04
CA GLN A 10 -1.42 24.79 27.44
C GLN A 10 -1.17 24.51 25.95
N VAL A 11 -0.66 25.49 25.21
CA VAL A 11 -0.29 25.33 23.80
C VAL A 11 0.86 24.33 23.67
N LYS A 12 1.88 24.43 24.54
CA LYS A 12 2.96 23.44 24.62
C LYS A 12 2.42 22.03 24.81
N GLN A 13 1.60 21.82 25.84
CA GLN A 13 1.03 20.51 26.15
C GLN A 13 0.17 19.96 24.99
N LEU A 14 -0.57 20.83 24.29
CA LEU A 14 -1.36 20.44 23.13
C LEU A 14 -0.46 20.00 21.96
N LEU A 15 0.55 20.81 21.60
CA LEU A 15 1.43 20.53 20.46
C LEU A 15 2.30 19.28 20.71
N SER A 16 2.89 19.16 21.90
CA SER A 16 3.67 17.97 22.27
C SER A 16 2.77 16.74 22.35
N GLY A 17 1.61 16.84 23.00
CA GLY A 17 0.65 15.75 23.12
C GLY A 17 0.15 15.26 21.75
N VAL A 18 -0.17 16.17 20.83
CA VAL A 18 -0.59 15.82 19.46
C VAL A 18 0.58 15.18 18.70
N SER A 19 1.79 15.74 18.77
CA SER A 19 2.99 15.19 18.12
C SER A 19 3.28 13.77 18.58
N ASP A 20 3.30 13.53 19.90
CA ASP A 20 3.65 12.22 20.47
C ASP A 20 2.62 11.15 20.10
N HIS A 21 1.33 11.45 20.29
CA HIS A 21 0.25 10.49 19.99
C HIS A 21 0.16 10.20 18.49
N SER A 22 0.27 11.22 17.64
CA SER A 22 0.22 11.03 16.19
C SER A 22 1.45 10.28 15.67
N SER A 23 2.64 10.52 16.21
CA SER A 23 3.85 9.78 15.84
C SER A 23 3.74 8.30 16.22
N ALA A 24 3.21 8.00 17.41
CA ALA A 24 2.96 6.62 17.84
C ALA A 24 1.96 5.90 16.92
N HIS A 25 0.80 6.52 16.65
CA HIS A 25 -0.20 5.94 15.76
C HIS A 25 0.29 5.78 14.32
N LEU A 26 1.05 6.73 13.80
CA LEU A 26 1.62 6.61 12.45
C LEU A 26 2.65 5.49 12.38
N SER A 27 3.46 5.31 13.42
CA SER A 27 4.38 4.17 13.50
C SER A 27 3.65 2.83 13.54
N GLU A 28 2.52 2.72 14.23
CA GLU A 28 1.67 1.51 14.22
C GLU A 28 1.11 1.25 12.82
N VAL A 29 0.56 2.29 12.15
CA VAL A 29 0.04 2.17 10.79
C VAL A 29 1.12 1.76 9.79
N GLU A 30 2.33 2.31 9.91
CA GLU A 30 3.48 1.93 9.08
C GLU A 30 3.85 0.45 9.28
N MET A 31 3.85 -0.03 10.52
CA MET A 31 4.11 -1.44 10.84
C MET A 31 3.03 -2.36 10.25
N ASP A 32 1.76 -2.00 10.40
CA ASP A 32 0.62 -2.75 9.84
C ASP A 32 0.66 -2.78 8.30
N LEU A 33 1.02 -1.66 7.66
CA LEU A 33 1.17 -1.58 6.20
C LEU A 33 2.33 -2.45 5.72
N ALA A 34 3.47 -2.42 6.42
CA ALA A 34 4.61 -3.28 6.10
C ALA A 34 4.25 -4.77 6.23
N GLN A 35 3.55 -5.14 7.31
CA GLN A 35 3.08 -6.51 7.50
C GLN A 35 2.06 -6.92 6.43
N THR A 36 1.13 -6.03 6.08
CA THR A 36 0.14 -6.26 5.02
C THR A 36 0.81 -6.49 3.68
N ALA A 37 1.83 -5.70 3.34
CA ALA A 37 2.60 -5.88 2.10
C ALA A 37 3.25 -7.27 2.04
N LEU A 38 3.88 -7.71 3.15
CA LEU A 38 4.54 -9.01 3.25
C LEU A 38 3.53 -10.16 3.11
N LEU A 39 2.45 -10.14 3.91
CA LEU A 39 1.43 -11.19 3.89
C LEU A 39 0.74 -11.31 2.53
N LEU A 40 0.47 -10.16 1.88
CA LEU A 40 -0.10 -10.12 0.55
C LEU A 40 0.85 -10.73 -0.49
N GLY A 41 2.14 -10.40 -0.42
CA GLY A 41 3.18 -10.98 -1.27
C GLY A 41 3.24 -12.51 -1.15
N GLU A 42 3.28 -13.02 0.09
CA GLU A 42 3.29 -14.47 0.35
C GLU A 42 2.01 -15.17 -0.15
N ALA A 43 0.85 -14.57 0.08
CA ALA A 43 -0.43 -15.14 -0.34
C ALA A 43 -0.50 -15.25 -1.86
N ILE A 44 -0.03 -14.22 -2.57
CA ILE A 44 0.01 -14.18 -4.04
C ILE A 44 1.00 -15.20 -4.60
N GLU A 45 2.20 -15.32 -4.01
CA GLU A 45 3.18 -16.33 -4.41
C GLU A 45 2.60 -17.75 -4.27
N LYS A 46 1.99 -18.06 -3.11
CA LYS A 46 1.34 -19.35 -2.87
C LYS A 46 0.20 -19.63 -3.83
N LEU A 47 -0.58 -18.60 -4.18
CA LEU A 47 -1.65 -18.71 -5.16
C LEU A 47 -1.08 -19.03 -6.56
N GLY A 48 -0.01 -18.35 -6.97
CA GLY A 48 0.69 -18.61 -8.22
C GLY A 48 1.24 -20.03 -8.31
N ILE A 49 1.91 -20.50 -7.26
CA ILE A 49 2.40 -21.89 -7.15
C ILE A 49 1.23 -22.89 -7.25
N SER A 50 0.12 -22.61 -6.57
CA SER A 50 -1.07 -23.47 -6.58
C SER A 50 -1.69 -23.57 -7.98
N PHE A 51 -1.79 -22.47 -8.71
CA PHE A 51 -2.29 -22.47 -10.09
C PHE A 51 -1.38 -23.24 -11.05
N MET A 52 -0.06 -23.08 -10.94
CA MET A 52 0.89 -23.85 -11.75
C MET A 52 0.86 -25.34 -11.43
N SER A 53 0.72 -25.69 -10.16
CA SER A 53 0.57 -27.08 -9.71
C SER A 53 -0.72 -27.71 -10.23
N LEU A 54 -1.84 -26.97 -10.17
CA LEU A 54 -3.12 -27.37 -10.75
C LEU A 54 -2.98 -27.58 -12.27
N HIS A 55 -2.34 -26.64 -12.97
CA HIS A 55 -2.11 -26.77 -14.42
C HIS A 55 -1.35 -28.06 -14.77
N SER A 56 -0.27 -28.34 -14.03
CA SER A 56 0.52 -29.55 -14.22
C SER A 56 -0.28 -30.83 -13.90
N ALA A 57 -1.09 -30.82 -12.84
CA ALA A 57 -1.94 -31.95 -12.48
C ALA A 57 -3.00 -32.23 -13.56
N VAL A 58 -3.61 -31.18 -14.10
CA VAL A 58 -4.58 -31.28 -15.21
C VAL A 58 -3.92 -31.84 -16.47
N ILE A 59 -2.68 -31.44 -16.80
CA ILE A 59 -1.95 -32.02 -17.93
C ILE A 59 -1.69 -33.51 -17.70
N LYS A 60 -1.24 -33.92 -16.51
CA LYS A 60 -1.00 -35.34 -16.20
C LYS A 60 -2.27 -36.18 -16.24
N GLU A 61 -3.38 -35.67 -15.72
CA GLU A 61 -4.69 -36.31 -15.83
C GLU A 61 -5.08 -36.51 -17.31
N GLN A 62 -4.78 -35.53 -18.16
CA GLN A 62 -5.07 -35.60 -19.59
C GLN A 62 -4.20 -36.63 -20.33
N ASP A 63 -2.93 -36.79 -19.93
CA ASP A 63 -2.07 -37.84 -20.48
C ASP A 63 -2.66 -39.23 -20.19
N GLU A 64 -3.11 -39.46 -18.96
CA GLU A 64 -3.76 -40.72 -18.56
C GLU A 64 -5.10 -40.94 -19.29
N ILE A 65 -5.92 -39.89 -19.43
CA ILE A 65 -7.17 -39.98 -20.21
C ILE A 65 -6.89 -40.30 -21.68
N SER A 66 -5.83 -39.72 -22.27
CA SER A 66 -5.45 -40.00 -23.65
C SER A 66 -5.04 -41.47 -23.84
N LEU A 67 -4.31 -42.06 -22.88
CA LEU A 67 -3.99 -43.49 -22.89
C LEU A 67 -5.25 -44.37 -22.83
N ILE A 68 -6.27 -43.97 -22.06
CA ILE A 68 -7.56 -44.68 -21.97
C ILE A 68 -8.36 -44.53 -23.28
N ILE A 69 -8.32 -43.37 -23.93
CA ILE A 69 -8.98 -43.14 -25.21
C ILE A 69 -8.32 -43.99 -26.30
N ASP A 70 -6.99 -44.01 -26.35
CA ASP A 70 -6.19 -44.78 -27.30
C ASP A 70 -6.38 -46.30 -27.11
N SER A 71 -6.85 -46.73 -25.94
CA SER A 71 -7.28 -48.12 -25.71
C SER A 71 -8.60 -48.49 -26.43
N GLY A 72 -9.23 -47.53 -27.12
CA GLY A 72 -10.35 -47.74 -28.04
C GLY A 72 -11.73 -47.90 -27.38
N ALA A 73 -11.85 -47.66 -26.08
CA ALA A 73 -13.07 -47.93 -25.31
C ALA A 73 -13.99 -46.70 -25.11
N VAL A 74 -13.61 -45.52 -25.60
CA VAL A 74 -14.27 -44.23 -25.30
C VAL A 74 -14.94 -43.63 -26.54
N PRO A 75 -16.18 -43.12 -26.47
CA PRO A 75 -16.83 -42.43 -27.58
C PRO A 75 -16.12 -41.14 -28.01
N ASN A 76 -15.94 -40.92 -29.31
CA ASN A 76 -15.27 -39.73 -29.87
C ASN A 76 -15.88 -38.38 -29.40
N GLU A 77 -17.20 -38.31 -29.21
CA GLU A 77 -17.87 -37.11 -28.68
C GLU A 77 -17.41 -36.76 -27.26
N SER A 78 -17.13 -37.77 -26.42
CA SER A 78 -16.58 -37.55 -25.07
C SER A 78 -15.14 -37.04 -25.13
N VAL A 79 -14.35 -37.50 -26.11
CA VAL A 79 -12.98 -37.03 -26.36
C VAL A 79 -12.96 -35.55 -26.74
N ASP A 80 -13.82 -35.14 -27.66
CA ASP A 80 -13.88 -33.75 -28.14
C ASP A 80 -14.35 -32.79 -27.04
N ARG A 81 -15.33 -33.19 -26.22
CA ARG A 81 -15.76 -32.39 -25.05
C ARG A 81 -14.63 -32.22 -24.04
N LEU A 82 -13.82 -33.25 -23.83
CA LEU A 82 -12.70 -33.20 -22.89
C LEU A 82 -11.59 -32.24 -23.36
N LYS A 83 -11.29 -32.23 -24.66
CA LYS A 83 -10.36 -31.27 -25.28
C LYS A 83 -10.84 -29.82 -25.15
N LEU A 84 -12.15 -29.57 -25.27
CA LEU A 84 -12.71 -28.23 -25.06
C LEU A 84 -12.56 -27.76 -23.61
N ILE A 85 -12.88 -28.64 -22.65
CA ILE A 85 -12.69 -28.35 -21.22
C ILE A 85 -11.22 -28.08 -20.90
N GLN A 86 -10.28 -28.79 -21.54
CA GLN A 86 -8.84 -28.54 -21.41
C GLN A 86 -8.45 -27.13 -21.82
N ILE A 87 -8.90 -26.67 -22.99
CA ILE A 87 -8.61 -25.32 -23.50
C ILE A 87 -9.18 -24.26 -22.55
N GLU A 88 -10.38 -24.50 -22.03
CA GLU A 88 -11.06 -23.60 -21.09
C GLU A 88 -10.30 -23.51 -19.75
N ILE A 89 -9.85 -24.63 -19.18
CA ILE A 89 -9.03 -24.65 -17.96
C ILE A 89 -7.71 -23.90 -18.19
N ALA A 90 -7.01 -24.14 -19.28
CA ALA A 90 -5.75 -23.46 -19.59
C ALA A 90 -5.95 -21.93 -19.71
N SER A 91 -7.04 -21.50 -20.35
CA SER A 91 -7.43 -20.09 -20.45
C SER A 91 -7.69 -19.45 -19.09
N HIS A 92 -8.43 -20.14 -18.20
CA HIS A 92 -8.70 -19.65 -16.85
C HIS A 92 -7.44 -19.54 -15.99
N ILE A 93 -6.52 -20.50 -16.10
CA ILE A 93 -5.24 -20.45 -15.37
C ILE A 93 -4.39 -19.29 -15.87
N ASN A 94 -4.28 -19.09 -17.19
CA ASN A 94 -3.52 -17.97 -17.75
C ASN A 94 -4.12 -16.61 -17.37
N SER A 95 -5.45 -16.52 -17.34
CA SER A 95 -6.16 -15.33 -16.83
C SER A 95 -5.86 -15.09 -15.35
N ALA A 96 -5.84 -16.14 -14.53
CA ALA A 96 -5.50 -16.04 -13.11
C ALA A 96 -4.05 -15.57 -12.89
N VAL A 97 -3.09 -16.07 -13.67
CA VAL A 97 -1.69 -15.59 -13.66
C VAL A 97 -1.60 -14.13 -14.07
N THR A 98 -2.34 -13.72 -15.11
CA THR A 98 -2.41 -12.31 -15.53
C THR A 98 -2.98 -11.44 -14.41
N CYS A 99 -3.99 -11.93 -13.67
CA CYS A 99 -4.51 -11.22 -12.51
C CYS A 99 -3.49 -11.07 -11.36
N LEU A 100 -2.44 -11.89 -11.29
CA LEU A 100 -1.35 -11.66 -10.34
C LEU A 100 -0.61 -10.34 -10.63
N GLN A 101 -0.73 -9.77 -11.83
CA GLN A 101 -0.20 -8.42 -12.12
C GLN A 101 -0.92 -7.31 -11.33
N PHE A 102 -2.12 -7.56 -10.79
CA PHE A 102 -2.75 -6.65 -9.81
C PHE A 102 -1.99 -6.58 -8.47
N GLN A 103 -1.07 -7.53 -8.22
CA GLN A 103 -0.11 -7.45 -7.12
C GLN A 103 0.68 -6.15 -7.22
N ASP A 104 1.25 -5.86 -8.39
CA ASP A 104 2.15 -4.72 -8.57
C ASP A 104 1.41 -3.41 -8.28
N LEU A 105 0.18 -3.26 -8.77
CA LEU A 105 -0.68 -2.12 -8.47
C LEU A 105 -0.98 -1.98 -6.97
N THR A 106 -1.22 -3.10 -6.28
CA THR A 106 -1.54 -3.09 -4.85
C THR A 106 -0.29 -2.80 -4.01
N SER A 107 0.86 -3.37 -4.38
CA SER A 107 2.17 -3.07 -3.78
C SER A 107 2.54 -1.59 -3.95
N GLN A 108 2.28 -1.01 -5.12
CA GLN A 108 2.46 0.43 -5.36
C GLN A 108 1.55 1.28 -4.45
N LEU A 109 0.26 0.91 -4.30
CA LEU A 109 -0.66 1.63 -3.41
C LEU A 109 -0.26 1.54 -1.94
N ILE A 110 0.19 0.38 -1.47
CA ILE A 110 0.69 0.20 -0.10
C ILE A 110 1.95 1.03 0.11
N SER A 111 2.93 0.94 -0.80
CA SER A 111 4.17 1.73 -0.73
C SER A 111 3.88 3.24 -0.69
N ARG A 112 2.91 3.71 -1.47
CA ARG A 112 2.49 5.11 -1.46
C ARG A 112 1.82 5.51 -0.16
N THR A 113 1.03 4.62 0.42
CA THR A 113 0.38 4.86 1.72
C THR A 113 1.44 4.94 2.82
N MET A 114 2.47 4.10 2.76
CA MET A 114 3.61 4.14 3.66
C MET A 114 4.38 5.46 3.55
N GLN A 115 4.69 5.92 2.33
CA GLN A 115 5.31 7.24 2.11
C GLN A 115 4.46 8.41 2.62
N ARG A 116 3.13 8.29 2.55
CA ARG A 116 2.21 9.29 3.13
C ARG A 116 2.29 9.31 4.65
N CYS A 117 2.33 8.15 5.28
CA CYS A 117 2.46 8.03 6.73
C CYS A 117 3.79 8.61 7.20
N GLU A 118 4.90 8.29 6.52
CA GLU A 118 6.22 8.84 6.83
C GLU A 118 6.25 10.37 6.72
N GLY A 119 5.74 10.91 5.61
CA GLY A 119 5.66 12.36 5.42
C GLY A 119 4.76 13.04 6.45
N LEU A 120 3.64 12.43 6.83
CA LEU A 120 2.79 12.95 7.89
C LEU A 120 3.49 12.90 9.26
N ARG A 121 4.29 11.86 9.52
CA ARG A 121 5.08 11.72 10.74
C ARG A 121 6.11 12.83 10.85
N GLU A 122 6.81 13.19 9.77
CA GLU A 122 7.74 14.33 9.73
C GLU A 122 7.05 15.66 10.07
N VAL A 123 5.82 15.85 9.58
CA VAL A 123 5.00 17.02 9.89
C VAL A 123 4.65 17.05 11.39
N MET A 124 4.31 15.90 11.98
CA MET A 124 3.99 15.80 13.41
C MET A 124 5.23 16.04 14.30
N VAL A 125 6.38 15.50 13.92
CA VAL A 125 7.67 15.77 14.61
C VAL A 125 7.97 17.27 14.60
N THR A 126 7.70 17.96 13.48
CA THR A 126 7.87 19.42 13.38
C THR A 126 6.96 20.17 14.38
N LEU A 127 5.73 19.69 14.61
CA LEU A 127 4.85 20.22 15.67
C LEU A 127 5.44 20.02 17.07
N GLY A 128 6.02 18.85 17.34
CA GLY A 128 6.62 18.52 18.64
C GLY A 128 7.79 19.43 18.99
N VAL A 129 8.71 19.64 18.04
CA VAL A 129 9.87 20.54 18.21
C VAL A 129 9.43 21.96 18.56
N VAL A 130 8.42 22.49 17.85
CA VAL A 130 7.85 23.81 18.14
C VAL A 130 7.20 23.84 19.53
N GLY A 131 6.47 22.78 19.90
CA GLY A 131 5.88 22.67 21.23
C GLY A 131 6.92 22.73 22.34
N ASP A 132 8.09 22.12 22.13
CA ASP A 132 9.19 22.14 23.08
C ASP A 132 9.85 23.51 23.25
N ASP A 133 9.95 24.28 22.15
CA ASP A 133 10.50 25.64 22.12
C ASP A 133 9.60 26.69 22.82
N ILE A 134 8.33 26.38 23.07
CA ILE A 134 7.43 27.25 23.84
C ILE A 134 7.86 27.28 25.31
N SER A 135 8.28 28.46 25.78
CA SER A 135 8.59 28.70 27.19
C SER A 135 7.32 28.97 28.01
N THR A 136 7.32 28.56 29.27
CA THR A 136 6.19 28.78 30.19
C THR A 136 5.96 30.25 30.54
N GLU A 137 6.92 31.12 30.22
CA GLU A 137 6.88 32.56 30.48
C GLU A 137 6.77 33.40 29.19
N SER A 138 6.60 32.77 28.02
CA SER A 138 6.51 33.49 26.74
C SER A 138 5.38 34.51 26.76
N GLU A 139 5.69 35.73 26.31
CA GLU A 139 4.68 36.78 26.11
C GLU A 139 3.73 36.36 24.97
N THR A 140 2.50 36.88 25.00
CA THR A 140 1.45 36.51 24.05
C THR A 140 1.80 36.86 22.60
N GLU A 141 2.54 37.94 22.36
CA GLU A 141 3.00 38.35 21.02
C GLU A 141 4.06 37.38 20.47
N ASP A 142 4.99 36.89 21.31
CA ASP A 142 6.00 35.90 20.93
C ASP A 142 5.35 34.55 20.57
N LEU A 143 4.33 34.14 21.35
CA LEU A 143 3.57 32.93 21.09
C LEU A 143 2.78 33.02 19.78
N GLU A 144 2.17 34.17 19.49
CA GLU A 144 1.44 34.38 18.24
C GLU A 144 2.37 34.31 17.02
N SER A 145 3.56 34.92 17.12
CA SER A 145 4.58 34.87 16.07
C SER A 145 5.04 33.43 15.79
N LEU A 146 5.35 32.67 16.84
CA LEU A 146 5.78 31.27 16.73
C LEU A 146 4.70 30.38 16.10
N LEU A 147 3.44 30.55 16.51
CA LEU A 147 2.31 29.82 15.92
C LEU A 147 2.12 30.14 14.44
N LYS A 148 2.25 31.42 14.05
CA LYS A 148 2.20 31.83 12.63
C LYS A 148 3.30 31.18 11.81
N GLU A 149 4.54 31.16 12.31
CA GLU A 149 5.65 30.49 11.63
C GLU A 149 5.40 28.98 11.48
N THR A 150 4.85 28.36 12.52
CA THR A 150 4.52 26.93 12.53
C THR A 150 3.44 26.59 11.51
N ILE A 151 2.38 27.40 11.43
CA ILE A 151 1.32 27.25 10.41
C ILE A 151 1.91 27.34 9.00
N GLN A 152 2.78 28.32 8.74
CA GLN A 152 3.43 28.47 7.43
C GLN A 152 4.32 27.27 7.07
N ARG A 153 5.06 26.74 8.06
CA ARG A 153 5.91 25.56 7.86
C ARG A 153 5.07 24.31 7.58
N LEU A 154 3.97 24.13 8.29
CA LEU A 154 2.99 23.06 8.08
C LEU A 154 2.35 23.12 6.70
N GLU A 155 1.92 24.30 6.27
CA GLU A 155 1.33 24.50 4.93
C GLU A 155 2.32 24.15 3.83
N LYS A 156 3.59 24.55 3.98
CA LYS A 156 4.66 24.21 3.03
C LYS A 156 4.92 22.70 2.98
N GLN A 157 5.13 22.06 4.13
CA GLN A 157 5.38 20.61 4.18
C GLN A 157 4.18 19.81 3.63
N SER A 158 2.95 20.22 3.92
CA SER A 158 1.75 19.62 3.36
C SER A 158 1.67 19.75 1.84
N ALA A 159 2.02 20.93 1.29
CA ALA A 159 2.07 21.15 -0.15
C ALA A 159 3.17 20.32 -0.84
N ASP A 160 4.35 20.23 -0.23
CA ASP A 160 5.48 19.43 -0.72
C ASP A 160 5.13 17.93 -0.73
N LEU A 161 4.53 17.43 0.36
CA LEU A 161 4.00 16.06 0.46
C LEU A 161 2.98 15.79 -0.65
N GLN A 162 2.00 16.68 -0.84
CA GLN A 162 1.02 16.54 -1.92
C GLN A 162 1.65 16.54 -3.32
N SER A 163 2.69 17.36 -3.54
CA SER A 163 3.40 17.47 -4.82
C SER A 163 4.18 16.19 -5.16
N LEU A 164 4.95 15.67 -4.21
CA LEU A 164 5.68 14.40 -4.34
C LEU A 164 4.73 13.25 -4.71
N LEU A 165 3.57 13.20 -4.04
CA LEU A 165 2.57 12.16 -4.24
C LEU A 165 1.82 12.28 -5.57
N ARG A 166 1.77 13.45 -6.21
CA ARG A 166 1.12 13.64 -7.53
C ARG A 166 2.01 13.22 -8.69
N LYS A 167 3.33 13.40 -8.57
CA LYS A 167 4.29 13.04 -9.64
C LYS A 167 4.46 11.52 -9.82
N ALA A 168 4.23 10.75 -8.76
CA ALA A 168 4.57 9.32 -8.70
C ALA A 168 3.59 8.35 -9.40
N VAL A 169 2.50 8.80 -10.06
CA VAL A 169 1.49 7.87 -10.64
C VAL A 169 1.12 8.23 -12.07
N HIS A 170 1.58 7.44 -13.04
CA HIS A 170 1.14 7.51 -14.43
C HIS A 170 0.49 6.23 -14.97
N GLN A 171 0.43 5.14 -14.20
CA GLN A 171 -0.16 3.89 -14.69
C GLN A 171 -1.54 3.63 -14.05
N LYS A 172 -2.59 3.80 -14.85
CA LYS A 172 -3.99 3.59 -14.43
C LYS A 172 -4.60 2.28 -14.98
N HIS A 173 -3.94 1.62 -15.93
CA HIS A 173 -4.43 0.41 -16.58
C HIS A 173 -3.31 -0.57 -16.92
N LEU A 174 -3.62 -1.86 -16.78
CA LEU A 174 -2.76 -3.02 -17.11
C LEU A 174 -2.24 -3.01 -18.57
N GLY A 175 -2.90 -2.26 -19.46
CA GLY A 175 -2.55 -2.14 -20.88
C GLY A 175 -2.15 -0.74 -21.35
N SER A 176 -1.99 0.25 -20.46
CA SER A 176 -1.50 1.57 -20.88
C SER A 176 -0.58 2.17 -19.83
N GLY A 177 0.71 2.16 -20.15
CA GLY A 177 1.80 2.77 -19.40
C GLY A 177 3.07 2.10 -19.88
N ASP A 178 3.84 2.80 -20.71
CA ASP A 178 5.17 2.33 -21.08
C ASP A 178 5.95 2.05 -19.80
N ILE A 179 6.44 0.82 -19.69
CA ILE A 179 7.38 0.42 -18.65
C ILE A 179 8.68 1.17 -18.97
N GLU A 180 8.90 2.35 -18.38
CA GLU A 180 10.25 2.88 -18.26
C GLU A 180 11.00 1.98 -17.26
N LEU A 181 11.68 0.98 -17.82
CA LEU A 181 12.74 0.24 -17.15
C LEU A 181 13.81 1.24 -16.68
N PHE A 182 13.86 1.47 -15.37
CA PHE A 182 15.05 1.96 -14.67
C PHE A 182 15.48 0.93 -13.63
#